data_AF-G9HDH7-F1
#
_entry.id   AF-G9HDH7-F1
#
_cell.length_a   1.000
_cell.length_b   1.000
_cell.length_c   1.000
_cell.angle_alpha   90.00
_cell.angle_beta   90.00
_cell.angle_gamma   90.00
#
_symmetry.space_group_name_H-M   'P 1'
#
loop_
_entity.id
_entity.type
_entity.pdbx_description
1 polymer ?
#
loop_
_entity_poly.entity_id
_entity_poly.type
_entity_poly.pdbx_seq_one_letter_code
_entity_poly.pdbx_strand_id
1 'polypeptide(L)' 'IAEVERVLSVLDGTVLVISAVEGVQPQTRVLMRAL' A
#
# COMPACT_ATOMS: atom_id res chain seq x y z
N ILE A 1 -2.87 -9.41 -3.19
CA ILE A 1 -1.47 -9.01 -2.96
C ILE A 1 -0.63 -9.18 -4.22
N ALA A 2 -0.62 -10.35 -4.86
CA ALA A 2 0.19 -10.60 -6.07
C ALA A 2 0.05 -9.55 -7.19
N GLU A 3 -1.16 -9.08 -7.51
CA GLU A 3 -1.34 -8.02 -8.53
C GLU A 3 -0.76 -6.67 -8.07
N VAL A 4 -0.87 -6.35 -6.79
CA VAL A 4 -0.30 -5.12 -6.22
C VAL A 4 1.22 -5.17 -6.27
N GLU A 5 1.83 -6.30 -5.89
CA GLU A 5 3.29 -6.50 -5.98
C GLU A 5 3.80 -6.37 -7.42
N ARG A 6 3.05 -6.92 -8.38
CA ARG A 6 3.37 -6.80 -9.82
C ARG A 6 3.32 -5.35 -10.32
N VAL A 7 2.35 -4.56 -9.85
CA VAL A 7 2.23 -3.15 -10.24
C VAL A 7 3.31 -2.31 -9.56
N LEU A 8 3.61 -2.56 -8.28
CA LEU A 8 4.65 -1.84 -7.55
C LEU A 8 6.05 -2.04 -8.15
N SER A 9 6.32 -3.17 -8.82
CA SER A 9 7.64 -3.41 -9.43
C SER A 9 7.93 -2.60 -10.70
N VAL A 10 6.93 -1.91 -11.26
CA VAL A 10 7.07 -1.15 -12.52
C VAL A 10 6.78 0.35 -12.37
N LEU A 11 6.40 0.80 -11.17
CA LEU A 11 6.13 2.21 -10.88
C LEU A 11 7.36 2.87 -10.25
N ASP A 12 7.66 4.11 -10.67
CA ASP A 12 8.73 4.93 -10.06
C ASP A 12 8.35 5.48 -8.68
N GLY A 13 7.07 5.38 -8.31
CA GLY A 13 6.56 5.86 -7.03
C GLY A 13 5.07 5.57 -6.85
N THR A 14 4.61 5.71 -5.60
CA THR A 14 3.21 5.48 -5.23
C THR A 14 2.84 6.26 -3.97
N VAL A 15 1.54 6.42 -3.74
CA VAL A 15 1.00 7.18 -2.60
C VAL A 15 0.10 6.26 -1.78
N LEU A 16 0.45 6.08 -0.52
CA LEU A 16 -0.40 5.40 0.46
C LEU A 16 -1.38 6.40 1.08
N VAL A 17 -2.68 6.19 0.86
CA VAL A 17 -3.73 7.02 1.46
C VAL A 17 -4.23 6.37 2.74
N ILE A 18 -4.26 7.15 3.83
CA ILE A 18 -4.75 6.73 5.13
C ILE A 18 -6.05 7.47 5.44
N SER A 19 -7.07 6.74 5.86
CA SER A 19 -8.27 7.40 6.38
C SER A 19 -8.00 7.97 7.76
N ALA A 20 -8.38 9.23 7.97
CA ALA A 20 -8.32 9.86 9.28
C ALA A 20 -9.37 9.31 10.27
N VAL A 21 -10.44 8.70 9.76
CA VAL A 21 -11.54 8.17 10.58
C VAL A 21 -11.23 6.74 11.03
N GLU A 22 -10.93 5.85 10.08
CA GLU A 22 -10.66 4.44 10.38
C GLU A 22 -9.20 4.17 10.79
N GLY A 23 -8.27 5.09 10.50
CA GLY A 23 -6.86 4.96 10.82
C GLY A 23 -6.16 3.81 10.05
N VAL A 24 -5.13 3.23 10.67
CA VAL A 24 -4.31 2.17 10.05
C VAL A 24 -4.94 0.80 10.23
N GLN A 25 -5.27 0.17 9.12
CA GLN A 25 -5.87 -1.16 9.08
C GLN A 25 -4.79 -2.25 8.88
N PRO A 26 -5.08 -3.54 9.15
CA PRO A 26 -4.12 -4.62 8.93
C PRO A 26 -3.56 -4.66 7.50
N GLN A 27 -4.39 -4.45 6.48
CA GLN A 27 -3.96 -4.40 5.09
C GLN A 27 -3.06 -3.19 4.80
N THR A 28 -3.34 -2.03 5.40
CA THR A 28 -2.49 -0.83 5.30
C THR A 28 -1.07 -1.12 5.80
N ARG A 29 -0.89 -1.89 6.87
CA ARG A 29 0.44 -2.30 7.36
C ARG A 29 1.18 -3.21 6.39
N VAL A 30 0.46 -4.08 5.67
CA VAL A 30 1.05 -4.94 4.64
C VAL A 30 1.55 -4.09 3.47
N LEU A 31 0.72 -3.16 2.99
CA LEU A 31 1.10 -2.24 1.92
C LEU A 31 2.28 -1.36 2.34
N MET A 32 2.29 -0.82 3.56
CA MET A 32 3.37 0.03 4.07
C MET A 32 4.74 -0.67 4.11
N ARG A 33 4.79 -2.00 4.20
CA ARG A 33 6.04 -2.78 4.13
C ARG A 33 6.46 -3.12 2.70
N ALA A 34 5.52 -3.07 1.77
CA ALA A 34 5.74 -3.34 0.35
C ALA A 34 6.16 -2.09 -0.43
N LEU A 35 6.03 -0.91 0.17
CA LEU A 35 6.57 0.37 -0.31
C LEU A 35 7.98 0.60 0.24
#